data_AF-A0A260ZS48-F1
#
_entry.id   AF-A0A260ZS48-F1
#
_cell.length_a   1.000
_cell.length_b   1.000
_cell.length_c   1.000
_cell.angle_alpha   90.00
_cell.angle_beta   90.00
_cell.angle_gamma   90.00
#
_symmetry.space_group_name_H-M   'P 1'
#
loop_
_entity.id
_entity.type
_entity.pdbx_description
1 polymer ?
#
loop_
_entity_poly.entity_id
_entity_poly.type
_entity_poly.pdbx_seq_one_letter_code
_entity_poly.pdbx_strand_id
1 'polypeptide(L)'
;MLDNKTDDVEPTPQTTPARQLKHYEAGLEFRKLWNSVRKEDRSEVLIYIQLKKLLKCLGRYRSYINRCHRLSGYRPHLTWQSTAEIENELEGYNRLEQFDEFWKRLRKMESKISEMECFYFPYQIYFHEEDIVEFFVMKWNGFKKAIGNAKISVCSRFKRNSSKTVDQ
;
A
#
# COMPACT_ATOMS: atom_id res chain seq x y z
N MET A 1 -24.91 42.29 22.86
CA MET A 1 -23.81 41.88 21.96
C MET A 1 -23.25 40.60 22.55
N LEU A 2 -23.63 39.45 21.97
CA LEU A 2 -23.21 38.13 22.40
C LEU A 2 -22.36 37.55 21.28
N ASP A 3 -21.04 37.55 21.48
CA ASP A 3 -20.09 36.88 20.60
C ASP A 3 -20.10 35.39 20.92
N ASN A 4 -20.81 34.61 20.09
CA ASN A 4 -20.64 33.16 20.06
C ASN A 4 -19.42 32.84 19.19
N LYS A 5 -18.35 32.36 19.82
CA LYS A 5 -17.26 31.65 19.16
C LYS A 5 -17.79 30.30 18.67
N THR A 6 -17.79 30.11 17.37
CA THR A 6 -18.03 28.81 16.73
C THR A 6 -16.71 28.05 16.74
N ASP A 7 -16.65 26.96 17.52
CA ASP A 7 -15.54 26.01 17.45
C ASP A 7 -15.67 25.18 16.16
N ASP A 8 -14.70 25.32 15.26
CA ASP A 8 -14.55 24.47 14.08
C ASP A 8 -14.15 23.06 14.50
N VAL A 9 -15.13 22.17 14.65
CA VAL A 9 -14.89 20.73 14.77
C VAL A 9 -14.65 20.16 13.37
N GLU A 10 -13.39 19.95 13.04
CA GLU A 10 -12.94 19.20 11.86
C GLU A 10 -13.55 17.78 11.87
N PRO A 11 -14.27 17.34 10.82
CA PRO A 11 -14.86 16.01 10.81
C PRO A 11 -13.80 14.94 10.54
N THR A 12 -13.57 14.07 11.53
CA THR A 12 -12.76 12.86 11.39
C THR A 12 -13.27 12.02 10.20
N PRO A 13 -12.41 11.54 9.28
CA PRO A 13 -12.87 10.75 8.14
C PRO A 13 -13.38 9.39 8.62
N GLN A 14 -14.70 9.23 8.74
CA GLN A 14 -15.32 7.94 8.98
C GLN A 14 -15.11 7.03 7.77
N THR A 15 -14.32 5.99 7.95
CA THR A 15 -14.09 4.94 6.96
C THR A 15 -15.41 4.28 6.59
N THR A 16 -15.86 4.45 5.35
CA THR A 16 -17.19 4.03 4.87
C THR A 16 -17.37 2.49 4.96
N PRO A 17 -18.53 1.97 5.40
CA PRO A 17 -18.78 0.54 5.61
C PRO A 17 -18.52 -0.36 4.39
N ALA A 18 -18.68 0.17 3.17
CA ALA A 18 -18.38 -0.56 1.93
C ALA A 18 -16.88 -0.91 1.76
N ARG A 19 -15.96 -0.13 2.34
CA ARG A 19 -14.51 -0.42 2.30
C ARG A 19 -14.16 -1.55 3.28
N GLN A 20 -14.79 -1.57 4.46
CA GLN A 20 -14.65 -2.70 5.39
C GLN A 20 -15.28 -3.97 4.82
N LEU A 21 -16.42 -3.85 4.14
CA LEU A 21 -17.09 -4.99 3.50
C LEU A 21 -16.23 -5.64 2.40
N LYS A 22 -15.51 -4.86 1.58
CA LYS A 22 -14.61 -5.39 0.55
C LYS A 22 -13.34 -6.04 1.12
N HIS A 23 -12.77 -5.49 2.18
CA HIS A 23 -11.66 -6.14 2.88
C HIS A 23 -12.11 -7.42 3.59
N TYR A 24 -13.34 -7.41 4.13
CA TYR A 24 -13.98 -8.57 4.72
C TYR A 24 -14.27 -9.66 3.67
N GLU A 25 -14.81 -9.31 2.49
CA GLU A 25 -15.02 -10.24 1.37
C GLU A 25 -13.72 -10.82 0.83
N ALA A 26 -12.67 -10.00 0.66
CA ALA A 26 -11.36 -10.50 0.25
C ALA A 26 -10.76 -11.46 1.30
N GLY A 27 -10.94 -11.15 2.59
CA GLY A 27 -10.58 -12.05 3.69
C GLY A 27 -11.42 -13.32 3.73
N LEU A 28 -12.69 -13.25 3.32
CA LEU A 28 -13.60 -14.39 3.24
C LEU A 28 -13.24 -15.32 2.07
N GLU A 29 -12.93 -14.76 0.90
CA GLU A 29 -12.47 -15.51 -0.27
C GLU A 29 -11.11 -16.15 -0.01
N PHE A 30 -10.17 -15.42 0.62
CA PHE A 30 -8.92 -16.02 1.09
C PHE A 30 -9.19 -17.15 2.09
N ARG A 31 -10.13 -16.98 3.02
CA ARG A 31 -10.49 -18.01 4.01
C ARG A 31 -11.15 -19.23 3.35
N LYS A 32 -11.98 -19.05 2.33
CA LYS A 32 -12.56 -20.16 1.53
C LYS A 32 -11.46 -20.92 0.79
N LEU A 33 -10.55 -20.20 0.13
CA LEU A 33 -9.41 -20.78 -0.58
C LEU A 33 -8.48 -21.52 0.39
N TRP A 34 -8.18 -20.90 1.53
CA TRP A 34 -7.42 -21.50 2.63
C TRP A 34 -8.09 -22.76 3.18
N ASN A 35 -9.41 -22.74 3.27
CA ASN A 35 -10.19 -23.89 3.72
C ASN A 35 -10.27 -25.01 2.67
N SER A 36 -10.20 -24.68 1.36
CA SER A 36 -10.16 -25.67 0.27
C SER A 36 -8.78 -26.31 0.07
N VAL A 37 -7.70 -25.66 0.52
CA VAL A 37 -6.36 -26.26 0.55
C VAL A 37 -6.34 -27.39 1.58
N ARG A 38 -5.87 -28.58 1.18
CA ARG A 38 -5.71 -29.74 2.06
C ARG A 38 -4.83 -29.35 3.24
N LYS A 39 -5.13 -29.86 4.44
CA LYS A 39 -4.39 -29.48 5.66
C LYS A 39 -2.88 -29.73 5.54
N GLU A 40 -2.50 -30.77 4.81
CA GLU A 40 -1.11 -31.14 4.49
C GLU A 40 -0.40 -30.08 3.64
N ASP A 41 -1.11 -29.44 2.68
CA ASP A 41 -0.55 -28.46 1.75
C ASP A 41 -0.55 -27.02 2.33
N ARG A 42 -1.22 -26.77 3.45
CA ARG A 42 -1.32 -25.42 4.05
C ARG A 42 0.02 -24.91 4.57
N SER A 43 0.87 -25.79 5.09
CA SER A 43 2.24 -25.44 5.49
C SER A 43 3.07 -25.00 4.29
N GLU A 44 2.98 -25.73 3.18
CA GLU A 44 3.67 -25.39 1.94
C GLU A 44 3.20 -24.04 1.37
N VAL A 45 1.88 -23.77 1.41
CA VAL A 45 1.33 -22.47 0.98
C VAL A 45 1.82 -21.33 1.89
N LEU A 46 1.92 -21.53 3.20
CA LEU A 46 2.47 -20.51 4.10
C LEU A 46 3.96 -20.26 3.85
N ILE A 47 4.74 -21.32 3.68
CA ILE A 47 6.17 -21.23 3.34
C ILE A 47 6.34 -20.49 2.02
N TYR A 48 5.53 -20.80 1.02
CA TYR A 48 5.54 -20.11 -0.27
C TYR A 48 5.23 -18.61 -0.12
N ILE A 49 4.22 -18.24 0.68
CA ILE A 49 3.88 -16.84 0.93
C ILE A 49 5.02 -16.12 1.67
N GLN A 50 5.63 -16.77 2.67
CA GLN A 50 6.78 -16.22 3.40
C GLN A 50 7.98 -16.00 2.48
N LEU A 51 8.35 -16.99 1.66
CA LEU A 51 9.42 -16.88 0.67
C LEU A 51 9.17 -15.74 -0.33
N LYS A 52 7.93 -15.58 -0.80
CA LYS A 52 7.56 -14.47 -1.67
C LYS A 52 7.73 -13.11 -0.98
N LYS A 53 7.31 -12.98 0.28
CA LYS A 53 7.49 -11.73 1.05
C LYS A 53 8.97 -11.43 1.30
N LEU A 54 9.76 -12.45 1.65
CA LEU A 54 11.21 -12.36 1.83
C LEU A 54 11.89 -11.81 0.58
N LEU A 55 11.70 -12.48 -0.56
CA LEU A 55 12.31 -12.06 -1.83
C LEU A 55 11.91 -10.64 -2.23
N LYS A 56 10.63 -10.28 -2.01
CA LYS A 56 10.15 -8.91 -2.27
C LYS A 56 10.83 -7.88 -1.36
N CYS A 57 10.96 -8.16 -0.07
CA CYS A 57 11.64 -7.28 0.88
C CYS A 57 13.11 -7.08 0.53
N LEU A 58 13.80 -8.16 0.15
CA LEU A 58 15.20 -8.13 -0.25
C LEU A 58 15.43 -7.37 -1.56
N GLY A 59 14.62 -7.62 -2.59
CA GLY A 59 14.72 -6.92 -3.87
C GLY A 59 14.62 -5.40 -3.67
N ARG A 60 13.61 -4.98 -2.93
CA ARG A 60 13.38 -3.57 -2.61
C ARG A 60 14.50 -2.96 -1.77
N TYR A 61 15.02 -3.71 -0.79
CA TYR A 61 16.13 -3.21 0.03
C TYR A 61 17.42 -3.04 -0.78
N ARG A 62 17.72 -3.95 -1.71
CA ARG A 62 18.85 -3.80 -2.63
C ARG A 62 18.68 -2.58 -3.55
N SER A 63 17.47 -2.34 -4.03
CA SER A 63 17.12 -1.12 -4.77
C SER A 63 17.38 0.14 -3.94
N TYR A 64 16.96 0.15 -2.67
CA TYR A 64 17.26 1.22 -1.71
C TYR A 64 18.77 1.45 -1.54
N ILE A 65 19.57 0.38 -1.32
CA ILE A 65 21.03 0.49 -1.18
C ILE A 65 21.67 1.15 -2.42
N ASN A 66 21.26 0.72 -3.62
CA ASN A 66 21.78 1.31 -4.86
C ASN A 66 21.50 2.81 -4.93
N ARG A 67 20.31 3.25 -4.50
CA ARG A 67 19.96 4.68 -4.41
C ARG A 67 20.85 5.42 -3.42
N CYS A 68 21.09 4.82 -2.26
CA CYS A 68 21.99 5.39 -1.25
C CYS A 68 23.43 5.52 -1.75
N HIS A 69 23.98 4.52 -2.46
CA HIS A 69 25.30 4.60 -3.06
C HIS A 69 25.46 5.76 -4.05
N ARG A 70 24.42 6.07 -4.83
CA ARG A 70 24.46 7.24 -5.72
C ARG A 70 24.50 8.55 -4.95
N LEU A 71 23.74 8.62 -3.85
CA LEU A 71 23.69 9.81 -3.00
C LEU A 71 24.93 9.97 -2.13
N SER A 72 25.68 8.91 -1.82
CA SER A 72 26.84 9.00 -0.93
C SER A 72 27.94 9.91 -1.47
N GLY A 73 28.00 10.12 -2.79
CA GLY A 73 28.87 11.14 -3.40
C GLY A 73 28.53 12.58 -3.00
N TYR A 74 27.28 12.85 -2.61
CA TYR A 74 26.78 14.16 -2.17
C TYR A 74 26.59 14.24 -0.65
N ARG A 75 26.36 13.10 0.00
CA ARG A 75 26.16 12.94 1.45
C ARG A 75 27.05 11.80 1.99
N PRO A 76 28.31 12.09 2.33
CA PRO A 76 29.26 11.07 2.80
C PRO A 76 28.86 10.39 4.12
N HIS A 77 28.05 11.07 4.94
CA HIS A 77 27.55 10.54 6.22
C HIS A 77 26.24 9.73 6.07
N LEU A 78 25.79 9.47 4.84
CA LEU A 78 24.65 8.60 4.61
C LEU A 78 25.06 7.17 4.95
N THR A 79 24.38 6.58 5.94
CA THR A 79 24.62 5.20 6.39
C THR A 79 23.38 4.35 6.15
N TRP A 80 23.59 3.10 5.80
CA TRP A 80 22.55 2.08 5.66
C TRP A 80 23.06 0.75 6.22
N GLN A 81 22.14 -0.14 6.59
CA GLN A 81 22.49 -1.46 7.09
C GLN A 81 23.08 -2.32 5.96
N SER A 82 23.98 -3.23 6.28
CA SER A 82 24.51 -4.14 5.27
C SER A 82 23.40 -5.06 4.73
N THR A 83 23.52 -5.49 3.47
CA THR A 83 22.55 -6.43 2.88
C THR A 83 22.50 -7.73 3.68
N ALA A 84 23.64 -8.21 4.18
CA ALA A 84 23.73 -9.42 5.00
C ALA A 84 23.00 -9.29 6.34
N GLU A 85 23.08 -8.13 7.02
CA GLU A 85 22.30 -7.88 8.24
C GLU A 85 20.79 -7.95 7.98
N ILE A 86 20.33 -7.36 6.87
CA ILE A 86 18.91 -7.40 6.51
C ILE A 86 18.47 -8.79 6.06
N GLU A 87 19.30 -9.52 5.32
CA GLU A 87 19.04 -10.91 4.95
C GLU A 87 18.85 -11.77 6.21
N ASN A 88 19.78 -11.68 7.17
CA ASN A 88 19.66 -12.38 8.44
C ASN A 88 18.42 -11.94 9.26
N GLU A 89 18.09 -10.65 9.29
CA GLU A 89 16.89 -10.15 9.97
C GLU A 89 15.62 -10.75 9.36
N LEU A 90 15.51 -10.73 8.03
CA LEU A 90 14.33 -11.19 7.30
C LEU A 90 14.19 -12.72 7.30
N GLU A 91 15.29 -13.46 7.24
CA GLU A 91 15.28 -14.93 7.38
C GLU A 91 14.85 -15.36 8.79
N GLY A 92 15.13 -14.54 9.81
CA GLY A 92 14.67 -14.76 11.18
C GLY A 92 13.17 -14.53 11.40
N TYR A 93 12.42 -14.05 10.40
CA TYR A 93 11.00 -13.76 10.54
C TYR A 93 10.14 -15.01 10.41
N ASN A 94 9.39 -15.30 11.47
CA ASN A 94 8.46 -16.42 11.53
C ASN A 94 7.01 -15.99 11.23
N ARG A 95 6.72 -14.68 11.28
CA ARG A 95 5.37 -14.12 11.15
C ARG A 95 5.27 -13.16 9.98
N LEU A 96 4.13 -13.20 9.27
CA LEU A 96 3.90 -12.35 8.09
C LEU A 96 3.80 -10.86 8.44
N GLU A 97 3.41 -10.55 9.67
CA GLU A 97 3.30 -9.18 10.18
C GLU A 97 4.68 -8.50 10.32
N GLN A 98 5.73 -9.28 10.62
CA GLN A 98 7.10 -8.76 10.74
C GLN A 98 7.60 -8.22 9.39
N PHE A 99 7.28 -8.93 8.29
CA PHE A 99 7.55 -8.43 6.95
C PHE A 99 6.80 -7.13 6.64
N ASP A 100 5.56 -6.98 7.12
CA ASP A 100 4.77 -5.75 6.89
C ASP A 100 5.33 -4.56 7.69
N GLU A 101 5.85 -4.81 8.90
CA GLU A 101 6.56 -3.82 9.71
C GLU A 101 7.88 -3.40 9.07
N PHE A 102 8.68 -4.36 8.59
CA PHE A 102 9.88 -4.09 7.80
C PHE A 102 9.53 -3.24 6.57
N TRP A 103 8.48 -3.59 5.84
CA TRP A 103 8.04 -2.83 4.67
C TRP A 103 7.63 -1.39 4.99
N LYS A 104 7.01 -1.15 6.15
CA LYS A 104 6.72 0.21 6.65
C LYS A 104 8.00 0.96 6.98
N ARG A 105 8.97 0.31 7.62
CA ARG A 105 10.29 0.89 7.93
C ARG A 105 11.03 1.27 6.65
N LEU A 106 11.06 0.36 5.67
CA LEU A 106 11.71 0.57 4.37
C LEU A 106 11.13 1.78 3.64
N ARG A 107 9.79 1.88 3.54
CA ARG A 107 9.14 3.03 2.89
C ARG A 107 9.48 4.37 3.55
N LYS A 108 9.66 4.41 4.87
CA LYS A 108 10.11 5.64 5.56
C LYS A 108 11.55 6.00 5.18
N MET A 109 12.43 5.01 5.04
CA MET A 109 13.81 5.23 4.60
C MET A 109 13.85 5.70 3.14
N GLU A 110 13.09 5.05 2.25
CA GLU A 110 12.96 5.42 0.84
C GLU A 110 12.42 6.83 0.66
N SER A 111 11.46 7.27 1.47
CA SER A 111 10.91 8.63 1.39
C SER A 111 11.99 9.69 1.64
N LYS A 112 12.89 9.46 2.60
CA LYS A 112 14.00 10.38 2.89
C LYS A 112 14.99 10.44 1.74
N ILE A 113 15.29 9.27 1.16
CA ILE A 113 16.18 9.17 0.00
C ILE A 113 15.56 9.85 -1.22
N SER A 114 14.26 9.65 -1.48
CA SER A 114 13.53 10.32 -2.55
C SER A 114 13.60 11.84 -2.43
N GLU A 115 13.44 12.38 -1.22
CA GLU A 115 13.56 13.82 -0.99
C GLU A 115 14.96 14.35 -1.33
N MET A 116 16.01 13.63 -0.93
CA MET A 116 17.39 13.96 -1.29
C MET A 116 17.63 13.83 -2.79
N GLU A 117 17.11 12.80 -3.43
CA GLU A 117 17.21 12.60 -4.88
C GLU A 117 16.53 13.75 -5.63
N CYS A 118 15.37 14.22 -5.18
CA CYS A 118 14.73 15.39 -5.77
C CYS A 118 15.59 16.67 -5.64
N PHE A 119 16.37 16.79 -4.56
CA PHE A 119 17.25 17.93 -4.35
C PHE A 119 18.53 17.88 -5.21
N TYR A 120 19.20 16.73 -5.24
CA TYR A 120 20.48 16.56 -5.94
C TYR A 120 20.34 16.18 -7.42
N PHE A 121 19.22 15.57 -7.78
CA PHE A 121 18.92 15.09 -9.13
C PHE A 121 17.55 15.60 -9.64
N PRO A 122 17.30 16.93 -9.63
CA PRO A 122 15.97 17.50 -9.86
C PRO A 122 15.35 17.21 -11.24
N TYR A 123 16.17 16.80 -12.21
CA TYR A 123 15.74 16.48 -13.59
C TYR A 123 15.79 15.00 -13.92
N GLN A 124 16.14 14.14 -12.98
CA GLN A 124 16.12 12.69 -13.17
C GLN A 124 14.84 12.12 -12.56
N ILE A 125 13.90 11.77 -13.42
CA ILE A 125 12.73 11.00 -13.01
C ILE A 125 13.19 9.55 -12.83
N TYR A 126 13.47 9.18 -11.59
CA TYR A 126 13.78 7.80 -11.25
C TYR A 126 12.49 7.01 -11.04
N PHE A 127 12.20 6.14 -12.01
CA PHE A 127 11.23 5.08 -11.83
C PHE A 127 11.99 3.81 -11.47
N HIS A 128 11.92 3.37 -10.21
CA HIS A 128 12.34 2.01 -9.89
C HIS A 128 11.27 1.05 -10.42
N GLU A 129 11.64 -0.08 -11.03
CA GLU A 129 10.67 -1.01 -11.64
C GLU A 129 9.54 -1.41 -10.68
N GLU A 130 9.88 -1.56 -9.41
CA GLU A 130 8.96 -1.84 -8.32
C GLU A 130 8.01 -0.67 -8.04
N ASP A 131 8.46 0.58 -8.21
CA ASP A 131 7.62 1.79 -8.12
C ASP A 131 6.64 1.90 -9.29
N ILE A 132 7.03 1.45 -10.48
CA ILE A 132 6.14 1.45 -11.65
C ILE A 132 4.94 0.54 -11.37
N VAL A 133 5.19 -0.69 -10.93
CA VAL A 133 4.12 -1.63 -10.60
C VAL A 133 3.25 -1.08 -9.46
N GLU A 134 3.84 -0.55 -8.39
CA GLU A 134 3.06 0.05 -7.29
C GLU A 134 2.26 1.29 -7.73
N PHE A 135 2.85 2.15 -8.57
CA PHE A 135 2.18 3.32 -9.13
C PHE A 135 1.02 2.94 -10.05
N PHE A 136 1.22 1.96 -10.95
CA PHE A 136 0.17 1.44 -11.81
C PHE A 136 -0.94 0.80 -10.99
N VAL A 137 -0.62 -0.02 -9.99
CA VAL A 137 -1.61 -0.63 -9.09
C VAL A 137 -2.37 0.45 -8.33
N MET A 138 -1.69 1.47 -7.81
CA MET A 138 -2.32 2.59 -7.10
C MET A 138 -3.26 3.40 -8.02
N LYS A 139 -2.80 3.79 -9.21
CA LYS A 139 -3.60 4.52 -10.20
C LYS A 139 -4.78 3.68 -10.68
N TRP A 140 -4.56 2.40 -10.95
CA TRP A 140 -5.61 1.45 -11.35
C TRP A 140 -6.67 1.28 -10.27
N ASN A 141 -6.26 1.18 -9.00
CA ASN A 141 -7.18 1.12 -7.88
C ASN A 141 -7.96 2.44 -7.72
N GLY A 142 -7.31 3.59 -7.93
CA GLY A 142 -7.97 4.90 -7.98
C GLY A 142 -9.00 5.00 -9.09
N PHE A 143 -8.65 4.53 -10.29
CA PHE A 143 -9.55 4.48 -11.45
C PHE A 143 -10.75 3.56 -11.21
N LYS A 144 -10.52 2.35 -10.67
CA LYS A 144 -11.60 1.45 -10.23
C LYS A 144 -12.54 2.10 -9.22
N LYS A 145 -11.99 2.88 -8.28
CA LYS A 145 -12.80 3.62 -7.30
C LYS A 145 -13.62 4.72 -7.97
N ALA A 146 -13.03 5.46 -8.91
CA ALA A 146 -13.73 6.49 -9.69
C ALA A 146 -14.87 5.90 -10.52
N ILE A 147 -14.63 4.79 -11.23
CA ILE A 147 -15.67 4.06 -11.97
C ILE A 147 -16.77 3.56 -11.01
N GLY A 148 -16.39 2.97 -9.88
CA GLY A 148 -17.36 2.52 -8.87
C GLY A 148 -18.25 3.65 -8.39
N ASN A 149 -17.66 4.81 -8.08
CA ASN A 149 -18.39 6.01 -7.67
C ASN A 149 -19.30 6.55 -8.78
N ALA A 150 -18.82 6.58 -10.03
CA ALA A 150 -19.61 6.97 -11.18
C ALA A 150 -20.80 6.04 -11.39
N LYS A 151 -20.62 4.72 -11.27
CA LYS A 151 -21.69 3.72 -11.35
C LYS A 151 -22.73 3.92 -10.24
N ILE A 152 -22.30 4.19 -9.00
CA ILE A 152 -23.20 4.48 -7.88
C ILE A 152 -23.98 5.78 -8.13
N SER A 153 -23.31 6.83 -8.63
CA SER A 153 -23.93 8.11 -9.01
C SER A 153 -24.97 7.94 -10.11
N VAL A 154 -24.66 7.19 -11.16
CA VAL A 154 -25.60 6.89 -12.26
C VAL A 154 -26.77 6.04 -11.76
N CYS A 155 -26.52 4.94 -11.03
CA CYS A 155 -27.59 4.10 -10.49
C CYS A 155 -28.48 4.86 -9.50
N SER A 156 -27.94 5.75 -8.68
CA SER A 156 -28.74 6.59 -7.77
C SER A 156 -29.55 7.65 -8.51
N ARG A 157 -29.05 8.21 -9.62
CA ARG A 157 -29.84 9.07 -10.52
C ARG A 157 -30.98 8.29 -11.21
N PHE A 158 -30.71 7.09 -11.72
CA PHE A 158 -31.77 6.25 -12.32
C PHE A 158 -32.84 5.84 -11.31
N LYS A 159 -32.45 5.48 -10.07
CA LYS A 159 -33.42 5.19 -8.99
C LYS A 159 -34.27 6.40 -8.60
N ARG A 160 -33.71 7.61 -8.61
CA ARG A 160 -34.46 8.86 -8.38
C ARG A 160 -35.40 9.25 -9.53
N ASN A 161 -35.08 8.88 -10.77
CA ASN A 161 -35.95 9.14 -11.91
C ASN A 161 -37.08 8.10 -12.05
N SER A 162 -36.83 6.83 -11.71
CA SER A 162 -37.85 5.78 -11.70
C SER A 162 -38.90 5.96 -10.59
N SER A 163 -38.57 6.68 -9.52
CA SER A 163 -39.51 6.99 -8.43
C SER A 163 -40.34 8.26 -8.69
N LYS A 164 -40.12 8.94 -9.83
CA LYS A 164 -40.94 10.08 -10.28
C LYS A 164 -41.94 9.72 -11.39
N THR A 165 -41.95 8.48 -11.86
CA THR A 165 -42.83 8.02 -12.97
C THR A 165 -43.99 7.14 -12.52
N VAL A 166 -44.31 7.10 -11.22
CA VAL A 166 -45.42 6.28 -10.67
C VAL A 166 -46.62 7.11 -10.21
N ASP A 167 -46.52 8.45 -10.24
CA ASP A 167 -47.65 9.34 -9.97
C ASP A 167 -47.96 10.22 -11.19
N GLN A 168 -48.52 9.61 -12.24
CA GLN A 168 -49.35 10.29 -13.25
C GLN A 168 -50.49 9.36 -13.70
#